data_AF-A0AAU0KNK5-F1
#
_entry.id   AF-A0AAU0KNK5-F1
#
_cell.length_a   1.000
_cell.length_b   1.000
_cell.length_c   1.000
_cell.angle_alpha   90.00
_cell.angle_beta   90.00
_cell.angle_gamma   90.00
#
_symmetry.space_group_name_H-M   'P 1'
#
loop_
_entity.id
_entity.type
_entity.pdbx_description
1 polymer ?
#
loop_
_entity_poly.entity_id
_entity_poly.type
_entity_poly.pdbx_seq_one_letter_code
_entity_poly.pdbx_strand_id
1 'polypeptide(L)'
;MSHVVSGILSKRSELVGIIELKQKEIKLLEEQVSALDVALKIFDNDIDLRKLGGKRVYKNNKLFARGELSKLVLETVRIKSMDYDELLQEIATVKSIVDDEVKVLNKVLKVALASLVKGNKLEKVDGKYYIFI
;
A
#
# COMPACT_ATOMS: atom_id res chain seq x y z
N MET A 1 -6.55 -18.56 -39.15
CA MET A 1 -5.57 -18.46 -38.05
C MET A 1 -6.25 -18.97 -36.78
N SER A 2 -5.61 -19.80 -35.95
CA SER A 2 -6.26 -20.42 -34.78
C SER A 2 -6.66 -19.37 -33.74
N HIS A 3 -7.89 -19.45 -33.22
CA HIS A 3 -8.42 -18.54 -32.19
C HIS A 3 -7.53 -18.48 -30.93
N VAL A 4 -6.85 -19.59 -30.62
CA VAL A 4 -5.89 -19.67 -29.51
C VAL A 4 -4.66 -18.81 -29.79
N VAL A 5 -4.14 -18.85 -31.02
CA VAL A 5 -2.96 -18.08 -31.43
C VAL A 5 -3.26 -16.58 -31.43
N SER A 6 -4.45 -16.17 -31.90
CA SER A 6 -4.85 -14.76 -31.84
C SER A 6 -5.01 -14.23 -30.41
N GLY A 7 -5.54 -15.06 -29.49
CA GLY A 7 -5.65 -14.69 -28.07
C GLY A 7 -4.28 -14.48 -27.41
N ILE A 8 -3.33 -15.38 -27.67
CA ILE A 8 -1.96 -15.27 -27.15
C ILE A 8 -1.25 -14.05 -27.73
N LEU A 9 -1.39 -13.79 -29.03
CA LEU A 9 -0.77 -12.65 -29.68
C LEU A 9 -1.31 -11.32 -29.14
N SER A 10 -2.63 -11.25 -28.89
CA SER A 10 -3.27 -10.10 -28.25
C SER A 10 -2.68 -9.84 -26.87
N LYS A 11 -2.60 -10.88 -26.01
CA LYS A 11 -2.01 -10.72 -24.67
C LYS A 11 -0.55 -10.32 -24.70
N ARG A 12 0.23 -10.87 -25.63
CA ARG A 12 1.64 -10.47 -25.85
C ARG A 12 1.73 -8.98 -26.19
N SER A 13 0.88 -8.49 -27.10
CA SER A 13 0.88 -7.08 -27.49
C SER A 13 0.54 -6.15 -26.33
N GLU A 14 -0.43 -6.53 -25.50
CA GLU A 14 -0.78 -5.80 -24.27
C GLU A 14 0.42 -5.71 -23.32
N LEU A 15 1.09 -6.83 -23.06
CA LEU A 15 2.27 -6.85 -22.19
C LEU A 15 3.42 -6.00 -22.74
N VAL A 16 3.66 -6.03 -24.06
CA VAL A 16 4.66 -5.17 -24.70
C VAL A 16 4.32 -3.69 -24.51
N GLY A 17 3.07 -3.28 -24.71
CA GLY A 17 2.64 -1.90 -24.49
C GLY A 17 2.83 -1.44 -23.04
N ILE A 18 2.57 -2.32 -22.05
CA ILE A 18 2.84 -2.04 -20.64
C ILE A 18 4.34 -1.85 -20.40
N ILE A 19 5.20 -2.70 -20.97
CA ILE A 19 6.65 -2.60 -20.85
C ILE A 19 7.14 -1.26 -21.41
N GLU A 20 6.71 -0.89 -22.60
CA GLU A 20 7.10 0.37 -23.25
C GLU A 20 6.70 1.59 -22.42
N LEU A 21 5.49 1.58 -21.86
CA LEU A 21 5.01 2.63 -20.97
C LEU A 21 5.88 2.73 -19.71
N LYS A 22 6.23 1.62 -19.09
CA LYS A 22 7.12 1.61 -17.90
C LYS A 22 8.54 2.03 -18.21
N GLN A 23 9.08 1.67 -19.36
CA GLN A 23 10.40 2.15 -19.79
C GLN A 23 10.42 3.67 -19.98
N LYS A 24 9.35 4.26 -20.53
CA LYS A 24 9.22 5.72 -20.63
C LYS A 24 9.18 6.39 -19.26
N GLU A 25 8.42 5.82 -18.31
CA GLU A 25 8.39 6.32 -16.92
C GLU A 25 9.77 6.25 -16.26
N ILE A 26 10.51 5.14 -16.44
CA ILE A 26 11.87 4.98 -15.91
C ILE A 26 12.80 6.04 -16.48
N LYS A 27 12.79 6.23 -17.80
CA LYS A 27 13.65 7.21 -18.48
C LYS A 27 13.40 8.63 -17.96
N LEU A 28 12.15 9.02 -17.76
CA LEU A 28 11.81 10.33 -17.21
C LEU A 28 12.37 10.52 -15.79
N LEU A 29 12.30 9.50 -14.95
CA LEU A 29 12.88 9.54 -13.60
C LEU A 29 14.40 9.62 -13.64
N GLU A 30 15.06 8.91 -14.55
CA GLU A 30 16.51 8.99 -14.76
C GLU A 30 16.95 10.40 -15.18
N GLU A 31 16.20 11.05 -16.09
CA GLU A 31 16.43 12.43 -16.49
C GLU A 31 16.29 13.42 -15.31
N GLN A 32 15.28 13.22 -14.46
CA GLN A 32 15.09 14.03 -13.26
C GLN A 32 16.22 13.85 -12.25
N VAL A 33 16.66 12.61 -12.01
CA VAL A 33 17.79 12.32 -11.11
C VAL A 33 19.07 12.96 -11.66
N SER A 34 19.33 12.82 -12.96
CA SER A 34 20.50 13.44 -13.61
C SER A 34 20.51 14.97 -13.45
N ALA A 35 19.35 15.62 -13.60
CA ALA A 35 19.23 17.06 -13.37
C ALA A 35 19.53 17.46 -11.92
N LEU A 36 19.06 16.67 -10.94
CA LEU A 36 19.37 16.88 -9.52
C LEU A 36 20.86 16.66 -9.23
N ASP A 37 21.48 15.65 -9.82
CA ASP A 37 22.90 15.36 -9.64
C ASP A 37 23.79 16.51 -10.15
N VAL A 38 23.44 17.09 -11.30
CA VAL A 38 24.10 18.29 -11.83
C VAL A 38 23.93 19.47 -10.87
N ALA A 39 22.71 19.70 -10.39
CA ALA A 39 22.44 20.77 -9.43
C ALA A 39 23.23 20.60 -8.12
N LEU A 40 23.29 19.38 -7.57
CA LEU A 40 24.06 19.08 -6.37
C LEU A 40 25.55 19.38 -6.54
N LYS A 41 26.13 19.03 -7.69
CA LYS A 41 27.54 19.33 -7.99
C LYS A 41 27.85 20.82 -8.06
N ILE A 42 26.89 21.65 -8.48
CA ILE A 42 27.07 23.11 -8.46
C ILE A 42 27.28 23.63 -7.02
N PHE A 43 26.60 23.03 -6.05
CA PHE A 43 26.69 23.41 -4.63
C PHE A 43 27.85 22.73 -3.89
N ASP A 44 28.19 21.49 -4.27
CA ASP A 44 29.28 20.71 -3.68
C ASP A 44 29.92 19.84 -4.76
N ASN A 45 31.09 20.25 -5.27
CA ASN A 45 31.77 19.56 -6.37
C ASN A 45 32.36 18.20 -5.96
N ASP A 46 32.64 18.00 -4.67
CA ASP A 46 33.31 16.80 -4.15
C ASP A 46 32.32 15.73 -3.67
N ILE A 47 31.01 16.00 -3.77
CA ILE A 47 29.97 15.07 -3.33
C ILE A 47 29.98 13.76 -4.14
N ASP A 48 30.16 12.64 -3.43
CA ASP A 48 30.15 11.30 -4.02
C ASP A 48 28.72 10.73 -4.08
N LEU A 49 28.01 11.04 -5.16
CA LEU A 49 26.62 10.62 -5.38
C LEU A 49 26.46 9.11 -5.59
N ARG A 50 27.53 8.37 -5.90
CA ARG A 50 27.47 6.92 -6.17
C ARG A 50 27.13 6.11 -4.93
N LYS A 51 27.35 6.69 -3.74
CA LYS A 51 27.05 6.07 -2.44
C LYS A 51 25.61 6.32 -1.98
N LEU A 52 24.90 7.23 -2.63
CA LEU A 52 23.50 7.54 -2.32
C LEU A 52 22.59 6.50 -2.98
N GLY A 53 22.32 5.41 -2.26
CA GLY A 53 21.34 4.42 -2.68
C GLY A 53 19.91 4.99 -2.72
N GLY A 54 19.04 4.36 -3.52
CA GLY A 54 17.64 4.74 -3.60
C GLY A 54 16.91 4.58 -2.26
N LYS A 55 16.08 5.57 -1.88
CA LYS A 55 15.19 5.44 -0.73
C LYS A 55 14.12 4.39 -1.01
N ARG A 56 13.76 3.62 0.02
CA ARG A 56 12.68 2.63 -0.07
C ARG A 56 11.38 3.33 -0.48
N VAL A 57 10.80 2.88 -1.59
CA VAL A 57 9.46 3.30 -1.99
C VAL A 57 8.45 2.61 -1.08
N TYR A 58 7.74 3.39 -0.26
CA TYR A 58 6.58 2.89 0.46
C TYR A 58 5.41 2.79 -0.52
N LYS A 59 4.93 1.58 -0.79
CA LYS A 59 3.58 1.42 -1.35
C LYS A 59 2.63 1.89 -0.27
N ASN A 60 2.08 3.09 -0.43
CA ASN A 60 0.92 3.49 0.38
C ASN A 60 -0.14 2.42 0.20
N ASN A 61 -0.71 1.96 1.31
CA ASN A 61 -1.82 1.05 1.26
C ASN A 61 -2.96 1.73 0.50
N LYS A 62 -3.25 1.27 -0.72
CA LYS A 62 -4.35 1.82 -1.53
C LYS A 62 -5.72 1.47 -0.93
N LEU A 63 -5.79 0.50 -0.02
CA LEU A 63 -7.05 0.08 0.58
C LEU A 63 -7.67 1.15 1.48
N PHE A 64 -6.87 1.99 2.13
CA PHE A 64 -7.39 2.97 3.08
C PHE A 64 -6.69 4.30 2.94
N ALA A 65 -7.49 5.37 2.86
CA ALA A 65 -6.99 6.72 3.03
C ALA A 65 -6.43 6.92 4.45
N ARG A 66 -5.67 7.99 4.64
CA ARG A 66 -5.05 8.31 5.95
C ARG A 66 -6.12 8.39 7.04
N GLY A 67 -6.01 7.53 8.06
CA GLY A 67 -6.91 7.50 9.23
C GLY A 67 -8.25 6.80 8.98
N GLU A 68 -8.56 6.41 7.76
CA GLU A 68 -9.84 5.79 7.40
C GLU A 68 -10.03 4.44 8.10
N LEU A 69 -9.02 3.56 8.04
CA LEU A 69 -9.07 2.25 8.69
C LEU A 69 -9.30 2.38 10.21
N SER A 70 -8.59 3.29 10.86
CA SER A 70 -8.74 3.51 12.30
C SER A 70 -10.13 4.02 12.65
N LYS A 71 -10.72 4.89 11.83
CA LYS A 71 -12.09 5.37 12.00
C LYS A 71 -13.09 4.21 11.86
N LEU A 72 -12.95 3.41 10.79
CA LEU A 72 -13.82 2.28 10.52
C LEU A 72 -13.77 1.23 11.65
N VAL A 73 -12.57 0.89 12.13
CA VAL A 73 -12.39 -0.02 13.28
C VAL A 73 -13.11 0.50 14.53
N LEU A 74 -13.02 1.81 14.82
CA LEU A 74 -13.73 2.38 15.96
C LEU A 74 -15.24 2.40 15.75
N GLU A 75 -15.73 2.63 14.53
CA GLU A 75 -17.17 2.59 14.23
C GLU A 75 -17.73 1.17 14.35
N THR A 76 -17.02 0.15 13.87
CA THR A 76 -17.46 -1.25 13.97
C THR A 76 -17.44 -1.76 15.41
N VAL A 77 -16.34 -1.51 16.15
CA VAL A 77 -16.22 -1.93 17.55
C VAL A 77 -17.19 -1.17 18.47
N ARG A 78 -17.61 0.05 18.10
CA ARG A 78 -18.63 0.81 18.84
C ARG A 78 -19.97 0.09 18.87
N ILE A 79 -20.33 -0.59 17.78
CA ILE A 79 -21.62 -1.27 17.65
C ILE A 79 -21.58 -2.60 18.42
N LYS A 80 -20.49 -3.35 18.28
CA LYS A 80 -20.32 -4.67 18.89
C LYS A 80 -18.83 -4.93 19.15
N SER A 81 -18.49 -5.47 20.32
CA SER A 81 -17.15 -5.98 20.58
C SER A 81 -16.86 -7.19 19.69
N MET A 82 -15.74 -7.14 18.97
CA MET A 82 -15.35 -8.18 18.01
C MET A 82 -13.96 -8.71 18.31
N ASP A 83 -13.72 -9.98 18.02
CA ASP A 83 -12.36 -10.51 17.94
C ASP A 83 -11.67 -10.07 16.62
N TYR A 84 -10.42 -10.51 16.43
CA TYR A 84 -9.64 -10.13 15.25
C TYR A 84 -10.24 -10.65 13.94
N ASP A 85 -10.74 -11.89 13.93
CA ASP A 85 -11.22 -12.55 12.71
C ASP A 85 -12.59 -12.00 12.32
N GLU A 86 -13.46 -11.77 13.30
CA GLU A 86 -14.73 -11.06 13.12
C GLU A 86 -14.49 -9.66 12.52
N LEU A 87 -13.55 -8.90 13.09
CA LEU A 87 -13.24 -7.54 12.63
C LEU A 87 -12.63 -7.53 11.22
N LEU A 88 -11.79 -8.53 10.89
CA LEU A 88 -11.21 -8.67 9.56
C LEU A 88 -12.31 -8.92 8.51
N GLN A 89 -13.26 -9.81 8.80
CA GLN A 89 -14.38 -10.13 7.91
C GLN A 89 -15.34 -8.97 7.73
N GLU A 90 -15.68 -8.28 8.82
CA GLU A 90 -16.56 -7.11 8.80
C GLU A 90 -15.96 -5.99 7.93
N ILE A 91 -14.69 -5.66 8.14
CA ILE A 91 -14.01 -4.61 7.38
C ILE A 91 -13.85 -5.01 5.91
N ALA A 92 -13.53 -6.27 5.62
CA ALA A 92 -13.44 -6.77 4.25
C ALA A 92 -14.79 -6.61 3.52
N THR A 93 -15.89 -6.91 4.20
CA THR A 93 -17.25 -6.82 3.66
C THR A 93 -17.66 -5.37 3.42
N VAL A 94 -17.52 -4.50 4.43
CA VAL A 94 -17.87 -3.07 4.33
C VAL A 94 -17.08 -2.38 3.22
N LYS A 95 -15.80 -2.74 3.06
CA LYS A 95 -14.90 -2.16 2.06
C LYS A 95 -14.97 -2.87 0.70
N SER A 96 -15.73 -3.95 0.57
CA SER A 96 -15.78 -4.81 -0.64
C SER A 96 -14.39 -5.21 -1.13
N ILE A 97 -13.53 -5.63 -0.21
CA ILE A 97 -12.14 -6.04 -0.49
C ILE A 97 -12.13 -7.39 -1.21
N VAL A 98 -11.34 -7.49 -2.27
CA VAL A 98 -11.18 -8.71 -3.07
C VAL A 98 -10.19 -9.66 -2.36
N ASP A 99 -10.35 -10.98 -2.54
CA ASP A 99 -9.57 -12.02 -1.85
C ASP A 99 -8.04 -11.84 -1.94
N ASP A 100 -7.54 -11.32 -3.05
CA ASP A 100 -6.11 -11.07 -3.28
C ASP A 100 -5.56 -9.92 -2.40
N GLU A 101 -6.42 -9.02 -1.96
CA GLU A 101 -6.09 -7.87 -1.12
C GLU A 101 -6.23 -8.13 0.39
N VAL A 102 -6.84 -9.25 0.80
CA VAL A 102 -7.03 -9.65 2.21
C VAL A 102 -5.70 -9.75 2.96
N LYS A 103 -4.61 -10.14 2.27
CA LYS A 103 -3.25 -10.17 2.86
C LYS A 103 -2.75 -8.76 3.22
N VAL A 104 -3.09 -7.76 2.40
CA VAL A 104 -2.74 -6.36 2.65
C VAL A 104 -3.57 -5.84 3.82
N LEU A 105 -4.88 -6.12 3.81
CA LEU A 105 -5.79 -5.79 4.92
C LEU A 105 -5.27 -6.32 6.26
N ASN A 106 -4.89 -7.60 6.31
CA ASN A 106 -4.33 -8.22 7.51
C ASN A 106 -3.14 -7.45 8.08
N LYS A 107 -2.19 -7.06 7.22
CA LYS A 107 -1.00 -6.30 7.65
C LYS A 107 -1.40 -4.94 8.21
N VAL A 108 -2.28 -4.21 7.53
CA VAL A 108 -2.63 -2.85 7.95
C VAL A 108 -3.56 -2.83 9.16
N LEU A 109 -4.44 -3.82 9.31
CA LEU A 109 -5.33 -3.95 10.45
C LEU A 109 -4.53 -4.22 11.73
N LYS A 110 -3.53 -5.11 11.68
CA LYS A 110 -2.62 -5.34 12.82
C LYS A 110 -1.93 -4.05 13.28
N VAL A 111 -1.42 -3.25 12.33
CA VAL A 111 -0.77 -1.97 12.64
C VAL A 111 -1.78 -0.97 13.22
N ALA A 112 -2.98 -0.88 12.65
CA ALA A 112 -4.03 0.01 13.12
C ALA A 112 -4.48 -0.34 14.56
N LEU A 113 -4.74 -1.62 14.84
CA LEU A 113 -5.13 -2.09 16.16
C LEU A 113 -4.04 -1.83 17.20
N ALA A 114 -2.78 -2.16 16.89
CA ALA A 114 -1.66 -1.88 17.79
C ALA A 114 -1.53 -0.39 18.12
N SER A 115 -1.74 0.49 17.14
CA SER A 115 -1.74 1.94 17.32
C SER A 115 -2.91 2.42 18.18
N LEU A 116 -4.12 1.89 17.95
CA LEU A 116 -5.33 2.26 18.69
C LEU A 116 -5.29 1.80 20.15
N VAL A 117 -4.75 0.60 20.42
CA VAL A 117 -4.54 0.09 21.78
C VAL A 117 -3.48 0.92 22.49
N LYS A 118 -2.34 1.19 21.84
CA LYS A 118 -1.29 2.06 22.42
C LYS A 118 -1.78 3.48 22.69
N GLY A 119 -2.72 3.97 21.88
CA GLY A 119 -3.35 5.28 22.05
C GLY A 119 -4.51 5.30 23.04
N ASN A 120 -4.75 4.23 23.80
CA ASN A 120 -5.87 4.08 24.74
C ASN A 120 -7.26 4.36 24.12
N LYS A 121 -7.43 4.10 22.82
CA LYS A 121 -8.73 4.21 22.14
C LYS A 121 -9.47 2.88 22.09
N LEU A 122 -8.73 1.78 22.18
CA LEU A 122 -9.25 0.43 22.27
C LEU A 122 -8.61 -0.30 23.44
N GLU A 123 -9.39 -1.15 24.10
CA GLU A 123 -8.92 -2.15 25.05
C GLU A 123 -9.06 -3.55 24.45
N LYS A 124 -8.09 -4.42 24.71
CA LYS A 124 -8.17 -5.83 24.31
C LYS A 124 -8.39 -6.68 25.56
N VAL A 125 -9.60 -7.21 25.72
CA VAL A 125 -10.01 -8.08 26.84
C VAL A 125 -10.46 -9.41 26.27
N ASP A 126 -9.91 -10.53 26.77
CA ASP A 126 -10.24 -11.89 26.34
C ASP A 126 -10.21 -12.12 24.81
N GLY A 127 -9.27 -11.45 24.13
CA GLY A 127 -9.12 -11.57 22.67
C GLY A 127 -10.05 -10.68 21.84
N LYS A 128 -11.00 -9.99 22.47
CA LYS A 128 -11.93 -9.05 21.84
C LYS A 128 -11.52 -7.60 22.05
N TYR A 129 -11.88 -6.75 21.12
CA TYR A 129 -11.63 -5.31 21.17
C TYR A 129 -12.87 -4.56 21.68
N TYR A 130 -12.64 -3.61 22.58
CA TYR A 130 -13.64 -2.73 23.19
C TYR A 130 -13.19 -1.28 23.07
N ILE A 131 -14.12 -0.33 23.04
CA ILE A 131 -13.78 1.11 23.09
C ILE A 131 -13.65 1.54 24.55
N PHE A 132 -12.62 2.34 24.84
CA PHE A 132 -12.56 3.11 26.08
C PHE A 132 -13.67 4.16 26.08
N ILE A 133 -14.62 4.05 27.02
CA ILE A 133 -15.60 5.12 27.34
C ILE A 133 -14.94 6.12 28.29
#